data_AF-A0ABD5MQX9-F1
#
_entry.id   AF-A0ABD5MQX9-F1
#
_cell.length_a   1.000
_cell.length_b   1.000
_cell.length_c   1.000
_cell.angle_alpha   90.00
_cell.angle_beta   90.00
_cell.angle_gamma   90.00
#
_symmetry.space_group_name_H-M   'P 1'
#
loop_
_entity.id
_entity.type
_entity.pdbx_description
1 polymer ?
#
loop_
_entity_poly.entity_id
_entity_poly.type
_entity_poly.pdbx_seq_one_letter_code
_entity_poly.pdbx_strand_id
1 'polypeptide(L)'
;MILADEADVLEEAFFRADVSDVSALEYREQDLEDYAEYLHIERDILPDIRPYFSISEEQRCEQHGIPTTSCGCGESRQVQAAIYHLDPEALVEDWVAAVRDSDTFDSIELEKIDSTRYVLKAWLDRTKITFQCFFDGDEMERHDFKPQAMEFGVSFFGDQQVVEREHRYSWREFLEDDFRDTITTDVKHLKEAIGSDFYEYRPLEEFRDRVRQSLRDYFSESGYEVRREVGEVCAVETTQYGIDTGKTDFAARRDGSKFIVCHCEKTPGWHVHHFSDGRIESAEQTPIIEDMTEKIEGKINTYQDIRLNKQTASKFVTLLATFFSIGFVVLFLDRLGLISSVLREQFQLGGSLHLIAFGLLIFDALAAIALAAVVTRPYVRDALFSWKIEPFDGDDRTT
;
A
#
# COMPACT_ATOMS: atom_id res chain seq x y z
N MET A 1 13.14 19.45 29.74
CA MET A 1 12.57 18.26 29.10
C MET A 1 11.21 18.08 29.68
N ILE A 2 10.21 18.25 28.83
CA ILE A 2 8.80 18.15 29.15
C ILE A 2 8.51 16.74 29.66
N LEU A 3 7.85 16.63 30.82
CA LEU A 3 7.40 15.36 31.38
C LEU A 3 5.89 15.21 31.16
N ALA A 4 5.35 14.07 31.58
CA ALA A 4 3.96 13.71 31.35
C ALA A 4 2.98 14.76 31.91
N ASP A 5 3.12 15.15 33.18
CA ASP A 5 2.17 16.11 33.80
C ASP A 5 2.21 17.48 33.10
N GLU A 6 3.40 17.98 32.72
CA GLU A 6 3.52 19.25 31.99
C GLU A 6 2.85 19.14 30.62
N ALA A 7 3.02 18.01 29.94
CA ALA A 7 2.40 17.76 28.65
C ALA A 7 0.88 17.67 28.74
N ASP A 8 0.36 16.99 29.76
CA ASP A 8 -1.08 16.80 29.96
C ASP A 8 -1.78 18.14 30.26
N VAL A 9 -1.16 19.02 31.05
CA VAL A 9 -1.69 20.38 31.33
C VAL A 9 -1.71 21.24 30.07
N LEU A 10 -0.64 21.20 29.27
CA LEU A 10 -0.57 21.96 28.01
C LEU A 10 -1.59 21.43 26.99
N GLU A 11 -1.72 20.12 26.87
CA GLU A 11 -2.72 19.49 26.01
C GLU A 11 -4.14 19.89 26.40
N GLU A 12 -4.48 19.85 27.69
CA GLU A 12 -5.79 20.30 28.19
C GLU A 12 -6.02 21.80 27.91
N ALA A 13 -4.97 22.62 28.05
CA ALA A 13 -5.00 24.05 27.75
C ALA A 13 -5.23 24.34 26.25
N PHE A 14 -4.69 23.52 25.36
CA PHE A 14 -4.88 23.63 23.92
C PHE A 14 -6.23 23.04 23.47
N PHE A 15 -6.70 21.96 24.12
CA PHE A 15 -7.95 21.26 23.78
C PHE A 15 -9.20 22.06 24.13
N ARG A 16 -9.21 22.76 25.27
CA ARG A 16 -10.38 23.54 25.68
C ARG A 16 -10.60 24.81 24.88
N ALA A 17 -9.65 25.17 24.02
CA ALA A 17 -9.70 26.36 23.21
C ALA A 17 -10.34 26.07 21.85
N ASP A 18 -11.53 26.62 21.60
CA ASP A 18 -12.18 26.60 20.29
C ASP A 18 -11.55 27.68 19.38
N VAL A 19 -10.24 27.53 19.11
CA VAL A 19 -9.47 28.39 18.23
C VAL A 19 -8.63 27.57 17.26
N SER A 20 -8.38 28.12 16.08
CA SER A 20 -7.52 27.45 15.09
C SER A 20 -6.03 27.60 15.44
N ASP A 21 -5.62 28.79 15.88
CA ASP A 21 -4.23 29.09 16.27
C ASP A 21 -4.08 29.15 17.80
N VAL A 22 -3.43 28.14 18.37
CA VAL A 22 -3.22 28.05 19.82
C VAL A 22 -2.12 29.00 20.32
N SER A 23 -1.25 29.48 19.43
CA SER A 23 -0.24 30.48 19.80
C SER A 23 -0.85 31.86 20.10
N ALA A 24 -2.07 32.10 19.62
CA ALA A 24 -2.83 33.32 19.89
C ALA A 24 -3.61 33.28 21.22
N LEU A 25 -3.56 32.16 21.97
CA LEU A 25 -4.27 32.02 23.23
C LEU A 25 -3.63 32.82 24.35
N GLU A 26 -4.49 33.33 25.21
CA GLU A 26 -4.14 34.07 26.42
C GLU A 26 -4.64 33.29 27.62
N TYR A 27 -3.71 32.89 28.50
CA TYR A 27 -4.04 32.19 29.73
C TYR A 27 -3.75 33.07 30.93
N ARG A 28 -4.55 32.91 31.99
CA ARG A 28 -4.17 33.40 33.32
C ARG A 28 -3.58 32.26 34.11
N GLU A 29 -2.85 32.61 35.16
CA GLU A 29 -2.31 31.65 36.12
C GLU A 29 -3.41 30.72 36.65
N GLN A 30 -4.56 31.29 37.05
CA GLN A 30 -5.71 30.53 37.53
C GLN A 30 -6.25 29.55 36.47
N ASP A 31 -6.23 29.90 35.18
CA ASP A 31 -6.75 29.01 34.14
C ASP A 31 -5.85 27.75 34.03
N LEU A 32 -4.53 27.93 34.14
CA LEU A 32 -3.55 26.84 34.13
C LEU A 32 -3.61 26.00 35.42
N GLU A 33 -3.84 26.62 36.58
CA GLU A 33 -4.09 25.91 37.85
C GLU A 33 -5.36 25.06 37.78
N ASP A 34 -6.44 25.62 37.23
CA ASP A 34 -7.72 24.93 37.08
C ASP A 34 -7.58 23.69 36.17
N TYR A 35 -6.72 23.73 35.15
CA TYR A 35 -6.40 22.56 34.31
C TYR A 35 -5.60 21.51 35.09
N ALA A 36 -4.59 21.92 35.86
CA ALA A 36 -3.83 21.01 36.71
C ALA A 36 -4.72 20.32 37.76
N GLU A 37 -5.65 21.06 38.39
CA GLU A 37 -6.62 20.52 39.35
C GLU A 37 -7.59 19.54 38.66
N TYR A 38 -8.06 19.88 37.46
CA TYR A 38 -8.92 19.01 36.66
C TYR A 38 -8.26 17.67 36.33
N LEU A 39 -6.95 17.69 36.04
CA LEU A 39 -6.13 16.50 35.77
C LEU A 39 -5.67 15.77 37.05
N HIS A 40 -6.04 16.26 38.23
CA HIS A 40 -5.64 15.71 39.53
C HIS A 40 -4.13 15.73 39.78
N ILE A 41 -3.42 16.73 39.24
CA ILE A 41 -1.99 16.93 39.48
C ILE A 41 -1.84 17.67 40.82
N GLU A 42 -1.39 16.95 41.86
CA GLU A 42 -1.30 17.48 43.23
C GLU A 42 -0.07 18.39 43.46
N ARG A 43 0.89 18.40 42.53
CA ARG A 43 2.09 19.25 42.62
C ARG A 43 1.85 20.61 41.99
N ASP A 44 2.60 21.61 42.45
CA ASP A 44 2.67 22.91 41.81
C ASP A 44 3.41 22.79 40.47
N ILE A 45 2.65 22.66 39.38
CA ILE A 45 3.15 22.45 38.01
C ILE A 45 3.52 23.77 37.32
N LEU A 46 3.01 24.91 37.80
CA LEU A 46 3.19 26.20 37.15
C LEU A 46 4.67 26.56 36.93
N PRO A 47 5.59 26.40 37.90
CA PRO A 47 7.01 26.67 37.66
C PRO A 47 7.61 25.85 36.52
N ASP A 48 7.11 24.63 36.30
CA ASP A 48 7.63 23.70 35.31
C ASP A 48 7.09 24.00 33.90
N ILE A 49 5.84 24.47 33.77
CA ILE A 49 5.25 24.89 32.49
C ILE A 49 5.51 26.35 32.12
N ARG A 50 5.85 27.20 33.10
CA ARG A 50 6.13 28.62 32.89
C ARG A 50 7.14 28.94 31.78
N PRO A 51 8.23 28.16 31.58
CA PRO A 51 9.18 28.41 30.50
C PRO A 51 8.57 28.39 29.08
N TYR A 52 7.42 27.73 28.90
CA TYR A 52 6.71 27.67 27.62
C TYR A 52 5.81 28.88 27.37
N PHE A 53 5.83 29.88 28.26
CA PHE A 53 5.01 31.07 28.14
C PHE A 53 5.84 32.35 28.25
N SER A 54 5.54 33.30 27.36
CA SER A 54 5.88 34.69 27.56
C SER A 54 4.82 35.36 28.43
N ILE A 55 5.24 36.13 29.44
CA ILE A 55 4.33 36.73 30.42
C ILE A 55 4.28 38.24 30.21
N SER A 56 3.07 38.76 30.04
CA SER A 56 2.78 40.18 30.01
C SER A 56 1.94 40.58 31.23
N GLU A 57 2.04 41.84 31.67
CA GLU A 57 1.16 42.37 32.71
C GLU A 57 0.14 43.32 32.08
N GLU A 58 -1.14 43.03 32.27
CA GLU A 58 -2.22 43.80 31.67
C GLU A 58 -3.33 44.16 32.65
N GLN A 59 -4.02 45.27 32.37
CA GLN A 59 -5.21 45.69 33.11
C GLN A 59 -6.44 44.96 32.58
N ARG A 60 -6.95 44.02 33.36
CA ARG A 60 -8.14 43.22 33.02
C ARG A 60 -9.27 43.51 34.01
N CYS A 61 -10.50 43.19 33.62
CA CYS A 61 -11.62 43.28 34.54
C CYS A 61 -11.56 42.15 35.57
N GLU A 62 -11.60 42.50 36.85
CA GLU A 62 -11.61 41.55 37.98
C GLU A 62 -12.68 40.45 37.83
N GLN A 63 -13.86 40.80 37.31
CA GLN A 63 -14.98 39.86 37.21
C GLN A 63 -14.97 39.02 35.93
N HIS A 64 -14.53 39.57 34.80
CA HIS A 64 -14.70 38.93 33.49
C HIS A 64 -13.39 38.51 32.82
N GLY A 65 -12.22 38.88 33.36
CA GLY A 65 -10.92 38.50 32.83
C GLY A 65 -10.54 39.10 31.47
N ILE A 66 -11.45 39.84 30.83
CA ILE A 66 -11.22 40.50 29.53
C ILE A 66 -10.69 41.94 29.70
N PRO A 67 -10.08 42.52 28.64
CA PRO A 67 -9.63 43.91 28.68
C PRO A 67 -10.77 44.85 29.05
N THR A 68 -10.53 45.80 29.97
CA THR A 68 -11.60 46.69 30.44
C THR A 68 -12.17 47.59 29.36
N THR A 69 -11.40 47.87 28.30
CA THR A 69 -11.86 48.54 27.08
C THR A 69 -12.99 47.78 26.39
N SER A 70 -13.06 46.46 26.57
CA SER A 70 -14.00 45.55 25.92
C SER A 70 -15.10 45.04 26.87
N CYS A 71 -14.91 45.13 28.20
CA CYS A 71 -15.85 44.63 29.22
C CYS A 71 -17.10 45.49 29.39
N GLY A 72 -17.01 46.80 29.17
CA GLY A 72 -18.04 47.77 29.59
C GLY A 72 -18.16 47.95 31.12
N CYS A 73 -17.37 47.19 31.87
CA CYS A 73 -17.21 47.28 33.32
C CYS A 73 -16.37 48.53 33.64
N GLY A 74 -16.88 49.42 34.49
CA GLY A 74 -16.18 50.67 34.82
C GLY A 74 -14.77 50.44 35.37
N GLU A 75 -13.90 51.45 35.21
CA GLU A 75 -12.47 51.42 35.59
C GLU A 75 -12.22 51.02 37.05
N SER A 76 -13.20 51.16 37.94
CA SER A 76 -13.11 50.79 39.35
C SER A 76 -12.96 49.29 39.62
N ARG A 77 -13.06 48.43 38.59
CA ARG A 77 -12.87 46.98 38.68
C ARG A 77 -11.64 46.50 37.89
N GLN A 78 -10.69 47.39 37.65
CA GLN A 78 -9.41 47.04 37.03
C GLN A 78 -8.50 46.37 38.04
N VAL A 79 -7.94 45.23 37.63
CA VAL A 79 -6.86 44.56 38.33
C VAL A 79 -5.73 44.28 37.34
N GLN A 80 -4.50 44.39 37.83
CA GLN A 80 -3.32 43.97 37.08
C GLN A 80 -3.26 42.44 37.13
N ALA A 81 -3.26 41.81 35.96
CA ALA A 81 -3.19 40.36 35.81
C ALA A 81 -1.99 39.98 34.95
N ALA A 82 -1.32 38.88 35.32
CA ALA A 82 -0.31 38.24 34.48
C ALA A 82 -1.04 37.43 33.39
N ILE A 83 -0.71 37.72 32.13
CA ILE A 83 -1.22 37.02 30.96
C ILE A 83 -0.08 36.20 30.37
N TYR A 84 -0.33 34.90 30.25
CA TYR A 84 0.58 33.90 29.72
C TYR A 84 0.23 33.69 28.26
N HIS A 85 1.16 34.00 27.37
CA HIS A 85 1.07 33.74 25.94
C HIS A 85 2.02 32.60 25.60
N LEU A 86 1.52 31.59 24.88
CA LEU A 86 2.35 30.47 24.47
C LEU A 86 3.60 30.97 23.73
N ASP A 87 4.75 30.39 24.05
CA ASP A 87 5.99 30.55 23.29
C ASP A 87 6.22 29.25 22.50
N PRO A 88 5.81 29.18 21.22
CA PRO A 88 5.98 27.99 20.40
C PRO A 88 7.43 27.53 20.28
N GLU A 89 8.37 28.47 20.30
CA GLU A 89 9.80 28.14 20.16
C GLU A 89 10.29 27.40 21.40
N ALA A 90 9.98 27.92 22.59
CA ALA A 90 10.34 27.27 23.84
C ALA A 90 9.74 25.86 23.98
N LEU A 91 8.46 25.69 23.58
CA LEU A 91 7.80 24.38 23.63
C LEU A 91 8.39 23.38 22.62
N VAL A 92 8.58 23.79 21.36
CA VAL A 92 9.14 22.90 20.32
C VAL A 92 10.57 22.51 20.64
N GLU A 93 11.39 23.43 21.14
CA GLU A 93 12.78 23.11 21.50
C GLU A 93 12.85 22.03 22.60
N ASP A 94 12.02 22.14 23.65
CA ASP A 94 12.01 21.17 24.73
C ASP A 94 11.34 19.85 24.34
N TRP A 95 10.32 19.88 23.49
CA TRP A 95 9.73 18.69 22.87
C TRP A 95 10.76 17.96 22.00
N VAL A 96 11.50 18.66 21.13
CA VAL A 96 12.57 18.06 20.32
C VAL A 96 13.68 17.49 21.19
N ALA A 97 13.99 18.11 22.34
CA ALA A 97 14.92 17.55 23.31
C ALA A 97 14.41 16.22 23.89
N ALA A 98 13.13 16.16 24.29
CA ALA A 98 12.51 14.92 24.76
C ALA A 98 12.50 13.81 23.69
N VAL A 99 12.15 14.15 22.45
CA VAL A 99 12.17 13.24 21.29
C VAL A 99 13.59 12.71 21.00
N ARG A 100 14.61 13.54 21.24
CA ARG A 100 16.02 13.11 21.09
C ARG A 100 16.42 12.11 22.16
N ASP A 101 15.95 12.31 23.39
CA ASP A 101 16.29 11.50 24.55
C ASP A 101 15.49 10.18 24.62
N SER A 102 14.37 10.07 23.87
CA SER A 102 13.56 8.85 23.81
C SER A 102 14.13 7.74 22.92
N ASP A 103 15.26 7.98 22.25
CA ASP A 103 15.87 7.05 21.28
C ASP A 103 14.92 6.59 20.15
N THR A 104 13.80 7.29 19.90
CA THR A 104 12.85 6.94 18.81
C THR A 104 13.50 7.02 17.44
N PHE A 105 14.33 8.04 17.22
CA PHE A 105 14.97 8.32 15.93
C PHE A 105 16.50 8.28 16.03
N ASP A 106 17.16 7.83 14.97
CA ASP A 106 18.63 7.78 14.87
C ASP A 106 19.27 9.17 14.91
N SER A 107 18.58 10.16 14.34
CA SER A 107 18.97 11.57 14.36
C SER A 107 17.79 12.46 14.01
N ILE A 108 17.83 13.70 14.51
CA ILE A 108 16.79 14.71 14.28
C ILE A 108 17.40 16.09 14.01
N GLU A 109 16.81 16.84 13.09
CA GLU A 109 17.13 18.22 12.76
C GLU A 109 15.83 19.04 12.77
N LEU A 110 15.82 20.14 13.53
CA LEU A 110 14.68 21.06 13.58
C LEU A 110 14.99 22.32 12.76
N GLU A 111 14.03 22.75 11.96
CA GLU A 111 14.08 23.99 11.19
C GLU A 111 12.83 24.83 11.48
N LYS A 112 13.03 26.07 11.94
CA LYS A 112 11.96 27.04 12.11
C LYS A 112 11.62 27.68 10.76
N ILE A 113 10.36 27.60 10.36
CA ILE A 113 9.87 28.22 9.11
C ILE A 113 9.34 29.62 9.44
N ASP A 114 8.46 29.71 10.44
CA ASP A 114 7.93 30.95 10.99
C ASP A 114 7.56 30.79 12.48
N SER A 115 6.68 31.63 13.03
CA SER A 115 6.28 31.57 14.45
C SER A 115 5.35 30.41 14.79
N THR A 116 4.59 29.89 13.83
CA THR A 116 3.56 28.87 14.02
C THR A 116 3.89 27.56 13.31
N ARG A 117 4.96 27.53 12.50
CA ARG A 117 5.37 26.39 11.71
C ARG A 117 6.84 26.03 11.86
N TYR A 118 7.06 24.73 12.06
CA TYR A 118 8.38 24.12 12.16
C TYR A 118 8.46 22.86 11.28
N VAL A 119 9.68 22.46 10.92
CA VAL A 119 9.96 21.23 10.20
C VAL A 119 10.95 20.40 11.00
N LEU A 120 10.51 19.23 11.47
CA LEU A 120 11.38 18.24 12.10
C LEU A 120 11.76 17.16 11.08
N LYS A 121 13.03 17.11 10.71
CA LYS A 121 13.61 16.06 9.86
C LYS A 121 14.19 14.97 10.77
N ALA A 122 13.66 13.77 10.70
CA ALA A 122 14.09 12.65 11.52
C ALA A 122 14.59 11.47 10.66
N TRP A 123 15.47 10.64 11.22
CA TRP A 123 15.92 9.40 10.59
C TRP A 123 15.44 8.19 11.40
N LEU A 124 14.74 7.27 10.75
CA LEU A 124 14.27 6.01 11.33
C LEU A 124 14.78 4.83 10.50
N ASP A 125 15.72 4.06 11.04
CA ASP A 125 16.31 2.89 10.38
C ASP A 125 16.75 3.17 8.93
N ARG A 126 17.41 4.33 8.73
CA ARG A 126 17.87 4.90 7.43
C ARG A 126 16.79 5.52 6.54
N THR A 127 15.55 5.60 7.01
CA THR A 127 14.47 6.31 6.32
C THR A 127 14.44 7.75 6.81
N LYS A 128 14.58 8.72 5.90
CA LYS A 128 14.34 10.11 6.25
C LYS A 128 12.85 10.39 6.28
N ILE A 129 12.36 10.89 7.41
CA ILE A 129 10.98 11.29 7.64
C ILE A 129 10.96 12.81 7.85
N THR A 130 9.97 13.48 7.27
CA THR A 130 9.75 14.92 7.44
C THR A 130 8.43 15.14 8.16
N PHE A 131 8.49 15.75 9.33
CA PHE A 131 7.32 16.14 10.11
C PHE A 131 7.12 17.65 9.96
N GLN A 132 5.95 18.05 9.48
CA GLN A 132 5.52 19.44 9.41
C GLN A 132 4.72 19.73 10.69
N CYS A 133 5.28 20.55 11.56
CA CYS A 133 4.72 20.87 12.87
C CYS A 133 3.93 22.18 12.81
N PHE A 134 2.67 22.17 13.28
CA PHE A 134 1.76 23.30 13.19
C PHE A 134 1.13 23.66 14.54
N PHE A 135 1.11 24.95 14.85
CA PHE A 135 0.33 25.55 15.94
C PHE A 135 -1.01 26.14 15.47
N ASP A 136 -1.16 26.33 14.15
CA ASP A 136 -2.38 26.80 13.49
C ASP A 136 -3.04 25.66 12.69
N GLY A 137 -4.26 25.28 13.09
CA GLY A 137 -5.06 24.25 12.45
C GLY A 137 -5.48 24.61 11.03
N ASP A 138 -5.79 25.87 10.74
CA ASP A 138 -6.17 26.33 9.40
C ASP A 138 -4.96 26.23 8.46
N GLU A 139 -3.75 26.46 8.96
CA GLU A 139 -2.52 26.26 8.20
C GLU A 139 -2.30 24.77 7.90
N MET A 140 -2.44 23.90 8.91
CA MET A 140 -2.30 22.45 8.74
C MET A 140 -3.31 21.88 7.74
N GLU A 141 -4.57 22.33 7.79
CA GLU A 141 -5.63 21.91 6.88
C GLU A 141 -5.37 22.29 5.42
N ARG A 142 -4.69 23.42 5.19
CA ARG A 142 -4.33 23.90 3.85
C ARG A 142 -3.05 23.26 3.31
N HIS A 143 -2.30 22.55 4.13
CA HIS A 143 -1.03 21.92 3.73
C HIS A 143 -1.28 20.61 2.96
N ASP A 144 -0.68 20.50 1.77
CA ASP A 144 -0.74 19.31 0.92
C ASP A 144 0.34 18.32 1.33
N PHE A 145 0.02 17.45 2.29
CA PHE A 145 0.93 16.43 2.80
C PHE A 145 1.30 15.40 1.73
N LYS A 146 2.55 14.93 1.78
CA LYS A 146 3.08 13.91 0.85
C LYS A 146 3.51 12.64 1.59
N PRO A 147 2.58 11.78 2.04
CA PRO A 147 2.89 10.55 2.77
C PRO A 147 3.84 9.62 2.01
N GLN A 148 3.71 9.55 0.67
CA GLN A 148 4.59 8.75 -0.19
C GLN A 148 6.05 9.22 -0.14
N ALA A 149 6.29 10.51 0.14
CA ALA A 149 7.61 11.07 0.35
C ALA A 149 8.06 11.02 1.83
N MET A 150 7.35 10.27 2.68
CA MET A 150 7.54 10.23 4.14
C MET A 150 7.37 11.60 4.79
N GLU A 151 6.42 12.40 4.28
CA GLU A 151 6.01 13.66 4.89
C GLU A 151 4.70 13.49 5.67
N PHE A 152 4.73 13.85 6.97
CA PHE A 152 3.63 13.72 7.92
C PHE A 152 3.36 15.04 8.62
N GLY A 153 2.14 15.21 9.14
CA GLY A 153 1.76 16.36 9.96
C GLY A 153 1.92 16.10 11.45
N VAL A 154 2.31 17.13 12.21
CA VAL A 154 2.31 17.13 13.67
C VAL A 154 1.50 18.33 14.16
N SER A 155 0.40 18.09 14.87
CA SER A 155 -0.43 19.13 15.46
C SER A 155 0.04 19.45 16.88
N PHE A 156 0.21 20.74 17.17
CA PHE A 156 0.37 21.30 18.52
C PHE A 156 -0.94 21.89 19.06
N PHE A 157 -2.06 21.62 18.40
CA PHE A 157 -3.40 22.08 18.77
C PHE A 157 -4.33 20.88 19.02
N GLY A 158 -5.30 21.08 19.92
CA GLY A 158 -6.08 20.00 20.53
C GLY A 158 -7.30 19.58 19.71
N ASP A 159 -7.09 18.82 18.64
CA ASP A 159 -8.19 18.11 17.99
C ASP A 159 -7.93 16.60 17.97
N GLN A 160 -8.72 15.85 18.75
CA GLN A 160 -8.76 14.38 18.69
C GLN A 160 -9.16 13.87 17.28
N GLN A 161 -9.75 14.71 16.42
CA GLN A 161 -10.02 14.37 15.02
C GLN A 161 -8.82 14.50 14.09
N VAL A 162 -7.68 15.09 14.53
CA VAL A 162 -6.44 15.02 13.75
C VAL A 162 -5.93 13.58 13.72
N VAL A 163 -6.12 12.84 14.82
CA VAL A 163 -5.80 11.39 14.95
C VAL A 163 -6.69 10.53 14.04
N GLU A 164 -7.87 11.00 13.65
CA GLU A 164 -8.75 10.29 12.71
C GLU A 164 -8.32 10.45 11.23
N ARG A 165 -7.33 11.30 10.93
CA ARG A 165 -6.88 11.57 9.57
C ARG A 165 -5.53 10.91 9.30
N GLU A 166 -5.48 10.09 8.25
CA GLU A 166 -4.27 9.37 7.83
C GLU A 166 -3.04 10.30 7.77
N HIS A 167 -1.92 9.84 8.36
CA HIS A 167 -0.59 10.47 8.26
C HIS A 167 -0.40 11.79 9.02
N ARG A 168 -1.16 12.00 10.09
CA ARG A 168 -1.02 13.11 11.04
C ARG A 168 -0.89 12.56 12.46
N TYR A 169 -0.07 13.22 13.27
CA TYR A 169 0.23 12.84 14.65
C TYR A 169 -0.02 14.03 15.58
N SER A 170 -0.45 13.77 16.80
CA SER A 170 -0.34 14.75 17.88
C SER A 170 1.12 14.83 18.34
N TRP A 171 1.58 16.03 18.71
CA TRP A 171 2.89 16.21 19.34
C TRP A 171 3.06 15.36 20.60
N ARG A 172 1.96 15.06 21.30
CA ARG A 172 1.91 14.23 22.52
C ARG A 172 2.28 12.78 22.26
N GLU A 173 1.91 12.24 21.09
CA GLU A 173 2.19 10.85 20.72
C GLU A 173 3.69 10.58 20.72
N PHE A 174 4.52 11.55 20.35
CA PHE A 174 5.97 11.40 20.33
C PHE A 174 6.60 11.15 21.72
N LEU A 175 5.85 11.45 22.79
CA LEU A 175 6.26 11.25 24.18
C LEU A 175 5.74 9.92 24.74
N GLU A 176 5.02 9.12 23.96
CA GLU A 176 4.52 7.81 24.35
C GLU A 176 5.57 6.72 24.13
N ASP A 177 5.59 5.73 25.04
CA ASP A 177 6.58 4.64 25.03
C ASP A 177 6.51 3.75 23.77
N ASP A 178 5.33 3.62 23.17
CA ASP A 178 5.06 2.80 21.99
C ASP A 178 5.10 3.57 20.67
N PHE A 179 5.35 4.87 20.70
CA PHE A 179 5.36 5.70 19.49
C PHE A 179 6.35 5.21 18.43
N ARG A 180 7.53 4.73 18.85
CA ARG A 180 8.52 4.14 17.95
C ARG A 180 7.94 2.97 17.16
N ASP A 181 7.18 2.10 17.80
CA ASP A 181 6.55 0.95 17.17
C ASP A 181 5.43 1.39 16.21
N THR A 182 4.65 2.40 16.61
CA THR A 182 3.60 3.03 15.80
C THR A 182 4.17 3.63 14.52
N ILE A 183 5.12 4.58 14.60
CA ILE A 183 5.71 5.22 13.42
C ILE A 183 6.45 4.22 12.53
N THR A 184 7.11 3.21 13.12
CA THR A 184 7.76 2.14 12.35
C THR A 184 6.75 1.33 11.56
N THR A 185 5.60 1.02 12.17
CA THR A 185 4.50 0.30 11.53
C THR A 185 3.86 1.11 10.42
N ASP A 186 3.60 2.40 10.64
CA ASP A 186 3.02 3.31 9.66
C ASP A 186 3.95 3.52 8.45
N VAL A 187 5.23 3.81 8.70
CA VAL A 187 6.26 3.94 7.66
C VAL A 187 6.38 2.65 6.86
N LYS A 188 6.32 1.49 7.53
CA LYS A 188 6.35 0.19 6.86
C LYS A 188 5.11 -0.01 6.01
N HIS A 189 3.91 0.27 6.52
CA HIS A 189 2.66 0.14 5.77
C HIS A 189 2.61 1.07 4.57
N LEU A 190 3.07 2.32 4.70
CA LEU A 190 3.22 3.24 3.59
C LEU A 190 4.19 2.71 2.54
N LYS A 191 5.38 2.24 2.96
CA LYS A 191 6.34 1.62 2.03
C LYS A 191 5.76 0.39 1.31
N GLU A 192 4.94 -0.40 2.00
CA GLU A 192 4.24 -1.55 1.45
C GLU A 192 3.14 -1.11 0.46
N ALA A 193 2.33 -0.11 0.79
CA ALA A 193 1.27 0.43 -0.07
C ALA A 193 1.80 1.16 -1.32
N ILE A 194 3.05 1.64 -1.29
CA ILE A 194 3.68 2.26 -2.46
C ILE A 194 4.25 1.20 -3.42
N GLY A 195 4.46 -0.04 -2.96
CA GLY A 195 4.71 -1.19 -3.83
C GLY A 195 3.39 -1.77 -4.36
N SER A 196 3.26 -1.95 -5.67
CA SER A 196 2.11 -2.67 -6.23
C SER A 196 2.38 -4.17 -6.15
N ASP A 197 1.62 -4.89 -5.33
CA ASP A 197 1.51 -6.34 -5.42
C ASP A 197 0.67 -6.68 -6.66
N PHE A 198 1.25 -7.36 -7.63
CA PHE A 198 0.51 -7.73 -8.84
C PHE A 198 0.17 -9.22 -8.90
N TYR A 199 0.78 -10.08 -8.05
CA TYR A 199 0.40 -11.49 -8.00
C TYR A 199 1.00 -12.30 -6.83
N GLU A 200 0.24 -13.22 -6.21
CA GLU A 200 0.74 -14.21 -5.22
C GLU A 200 1.56 -15.36 -5.86
N TYR A 201 2.77 -15.69 -5.39
CA TYR A 201 3.67 -16.78 -5.77
C TYR A 201 3.08 -18.19 -5.73
N ARG A 202 2.18 -18.49 -4.78
CA ARG A 202 1.78 -19.89 -4.50
C ARG A 202 1.27 -20.65 -5.73
N PRO A 203 0.53 -20.05 -6.68
CA PRO A 203 0.08 -20.73 -7.90
C PRO A 203 1.16 -20.85 -8.99
N LEU A 204 2.30 -20.16 -8.87
CA LEU A 204 3.33 -20.00 -9.91
C LEU A 204 4.73 -20.47 -9.52
N GLU A 205 4.92 -21.10 -8.36
CA GLU A 205 6.24 -21.52 -7.86
C GLU A 205 7.02 -22.37 -8.90
N GLU A 206 6.33 -23.31 -9.58
CA GLU A 206 6.90 -24.14 -10.65
C GLU A 206 7.27 -23.36 -11.94
N PHE A 207 6.81 -22.12 -12.08
CA PHE A 207 6.97 -21.27 -13.27
C PHE A 207 7.73 -19.97 -12.99
N ARG A 208 8.24 -19.80 -11.77
CA ARG A 208 8.86 -18.56 -11.28
C ARG A 208 9.87 -17.96 -12.27
N ASP A 209 10.82 -18.78 -12.72
CA ASP A 209 11.87 -18.33 -13.65
C ASP A 209 11.33 -17.88 -15.01
N ARG A 210 10.28 -18.54 -15.52
CA ARG A 210 9.69 -18.22 -16.82
C ARG A 210 8.90 -16.91 -16.76
N VAL A 211 8.16 -16.69 -15.69
CA VAL A 211 7.43 -15.44 -15.48
C VAL A 211 8.43 -14.30 -15.25
N ARG A 212 9.45 -14.50 -14.39
CA ARG A 212 10.52 -13.52 -14.20
C ARG A 212 11.19 -13.13 -15.52
N GLN A 213 11.51 -14.10 -16.37
CA GLN A 213 12.10 -13.80 -17.68
C GLN A 213 11.10 -13.05 -18.57
N SER A 214 9.82 -13.42 -18.55
CA SER A 214 8.77 -12.72 -19.29
C SER A 214 8.63 -11.24 -18.87
N LEU A 215 8.67 -10.95 -17.56
CA LEU A 215 8.63 -9.58 -17.05
C LEU A 215 9.86 -8.78 -17.48
N ARG A 216 11.06 -9.40 -17.45
CA ARG A 216 12.29 -8.76 -17.95
C ARG A 216 12.19 -8.45 -19.45
N ASP A 217 11.71 -9.41 -20.23
CA ASP A 217 11.53 -9.25 -21.67
C ASP A 217 10.48 -8.18 -21.95
N TYR A 218 9.38 -8.13 -21.19
CA TYR A 218 8.36 -7.10 -21.29
C TYR A 218 8.92 -5.69 -21.09
N PHE A 219 9.64 -5.43 -20.00
CA PHE A 219 10.26 -4.11 -19.78
C PHE A 219 11.31 -3.81 -20.86
N SER A 220 12.15 -4.78 -21.24
CA SER A 220 13.18 -4.59 -22.25
C SER A 220 12.61 -4.31 -23.64
N GLU A 221 11.57 -5.03 -24.05
CA GLU A 221 10.89 -4.85 -25.33
C GLU A 221 10.04 -3.56 -25.33
N SER A 222 9.63 -3.07 -24.15
CA SER A 222 8.97 -1.77 -23.95
C SER A 222 9.94 -0.58 -23.87
N GLY A 223 11.23 -0.80 -24.18
CA GLY A 223 12.26 0.24 -24.26
C GLY A 223 12.92 0.62 -22.94
N TYR A 224 12.78 -0.18 -21.88
CA TYR A 224 13.51 0.04 -20.62
C TYR A 224 14.87 -0.67 -20.65
N GLU A 225 15.88 -0.04 -20.04
CA GLU A 225 17.13 -0.73 -19.72
C GLU A 225 16.91 -1.63 -18.50
N VAL A 226 17.06 -2.95 -18.67
CA VAL A 226 16.86 -3.94 -17.61
C VAL A 226 18.18 -4.49 -17.10
N ARG A 227 18.41 -4.42 -15.78
CA ARG A 227 19.64 -4.91 -15.10
C ARG A 227 19.29 -5.75 -13.88
N ARG A 228 20.15 -6.72 -13.55
CA ARG A 228 19.98 -7.55 -12.33
C ARG A 228 20.64 -6.90 -11.12
N GLU A 229 21.62 -6.04 -11.36
CA GLU A 229 22.41 -5.32 -10.38
C GLU A 229 21.61 -4.13 -9.82
N VAL A 230 20.50 -4.41 -9.13
CA VAL A 230 19.56 -3.40 -8.62
C VAL A 230 20.25 -2.37 -7.74
N GLY A 231 21.20 -2.79 -6.89
CA GLY A 231 21.98 -1.90 -6.04
C GLY A 231 22.89 -0.93 -6.81
N GLU A 232 23.22 -1.20 -8.07
CA GLU A 232 24.01 -0.29 -8.91
C GLU A 232 23.12 0.69 -9.67
N VAL A 233 21.99 0.21 -10.21
CA VAL A 233 21.07 1.02 -11.02
C VAL A 233 20.20 1.95 -10.16
N CYS A 234 19.80 1.46 -9.00
CA CYS A 234 18.88 2.11 -8.07
C CYS A 234 19.53 2.32 -6.70
N ALA A 235 20.83 2.67 -6.65
CA ALA A 235 21.59 2.80 -5.41
C ALA A 235 20.96 3.79 -4.41
N VAL A 236 20.49 4.94 -4.91
CA VAL A 236 19.86 5.99 -4.09
C VAL A 236 18.53 5.49 -3.55
N GLU A 237 17.68 4.95 -4.42
CA GLU A 237 16.34 4.51 -4.08
C GLU A 237 16.36 3.31 -3.12
N THR A 238 17.20 2.32 -3.40
CA THR A 238 17.35 1.14 -2.53
C THR A 238 17.85 1.50 -1.14
N THR A 239 18.76 2.47 -1.03
CA THR A 239 19.28 2.95 0.26
C THR A 239 18.24 3.79 1.00
N GLN A 240 17.63 4.77 0.33
CA GLN A 240 16.68 5.72 0.92
C GLN A 240 15.41 5.02 1.41
N TYR A 241 14.91 4.05 0.66
CA TYR A 241 13.65 3.37 0.96
C TYR A 241 13.85 2.01 1.66
N GLY A 242 15.09 1.55 1.82
CA GLY A 242 15.42 0.31 2.53
C GLY A 242 15.03 -0.95 1.76
N ILE A 243 15.18 -0.94 0.43
CA ILE A 243 14.87 -2.09 -0.43
C ILE A 243 16.01 -3.10 -0.39
N ASP A 244 15.70 -4.32 0.08
CA ASP A 244 16.66 -5.41 0.15
C ASP A 244 17.02 -5.94 -1.25
N THR A 245 18.15 -5.47 -1.78
CA THR A 245 18.71 -5.88 -3.07
C THR A 245 19.03 -7.38 -3.17
N GLY A 246 19.14 -8.11 -2.05
CA GLY A 246 19.31 -9.56 -2.05
C GLY A 246 18.02 -10.31 -2.43
N LYS A 247 16.87 -9.65 -2.34
CA LYS A 247 15.53 -10.19 -2.61
C LYS A 247 14.86 -9.51 -3.81
N THR A 248 15.63 -8.82 -4.65
CA THR A 248 15.15 -8.24 -5.89
C THR A 248 15.48 -9.13 -7.09
N ASP A 249 14.63 -9.11 -8.11
CA ASP A 249 14.86 -9.88 -9.34
C ASP A 249 15.59 -9.04 -10.40
N PHE A 250 15.14 -7.81 -10.62
CA PHE A 250 15.77 -6.86 -11.55
C PHE A 250 15.27 -5.43 -11.33
N ALA A 251 15.97 -4.47 -11.93
CA ALA A 251 15.55 -3.08 -12.09
C ALA A 251 15.38 -2.77 -13.58
N ALA A 252 14.38 -1.95 -13.90
CA ALA A 252 14.12 -1.42 -15.24
C ALA A 252 14.17 0.11 -15.20
N ARG A 253 14.85 0.76 -16.15
CA ARG A 253 15.00 2.22 -16.17
C ARG A 253 14.75 2.83 -17.54
N ARG A 254 14.04 3.96 -17.60
CA ARG A 254 13.83 4.79 -18.80
C ARG A 254 13.55 6.23 -18.40
N ASP A 255 14.29 7.19 -18.96
CA ASP A 255 14.03 8.64 -18.86
C ASP A 255 13.64 9.18 -17.47
N GLY A 256 14.41 8.83 -16.43
CA GLY A 256 14.16 9.27 -15.05
C GLY A 256 13.19 8.39 -14.26
N SER A 257 12.42 7.54 -14.95
CA SER A 257 11.59 6.49 -14.35
C SER A 257 12.39 5.22 -14.10
N LYS A 258 12.22 4.63 -12.91
CA LYS A 258 12.83 3.37 -12.50
C LYS A 258 11.77 2.46 -11.87
N PHE A 259 11.82 1.19 -12.22
CA PHE A 259 11.02 0.14 -11.61
C PHE A 259 11.94 -0.89 -10.96
N ILE A 260 11.62 -1.33 -9.76
CA ILE A 260 12.30 -2.45 -9.11
C ILE A 260 11.29 -3.56 -8.91
N VAL A 261 11.55 -4.71 -9.54
CA VAL A 261 10.72 -5.91 -9.38
C VAL A 261 11.35 -6.80 -8.31
N CYS A 262 10.55 -7.13 -7.31
CA CYS A 262 11.02 -7.74 -6.07
C CYS A 262 10.23 -9.00 -5.71
N HIS A 263 10.91 -9.88 -4.97
CA HIS A 263 10.32 -11.03 -4.30
C HIS A 263 10.60 -10.94 -2.80
N CYS A 264 9.95 -9.99 -2.12
CA CYS A 264 10.11 -9.91 -0.68
C CYS A 264 9.42 -11.12 -0.02
N GLU A 265 9.93 -11.55 1.13
CA GLU A 265 9.33 -12.66 1.91
C GLU A 265 7.99 -12.27 2.58
N LYS A 266 7.59 -10.99 2.49
CA LYS A 266 6.49 -10.42 3.28
C LYS A 266 5.15 -10.40 2.56
N THR A 267 5.16 -10.26 1.24
CA THR A 267 3.98 -10.56 0.41
C THR A 267 4.22 -11.92 -0.22
N PRO A 268 3.20 -12.80 -0.27
CA PRO A 268 3.40 -14.11 -0.84
C PRO A 268 3.59 -14.03 -2.35
N GLY A 269 4.05 -12.92 -2.96
CA GLY A 269 3.94 -12.55 -4.38
C GLY A 269 5.03 -11.63 -4.97
N TRP A 270 4.99 -11.40 -6.28
CA TRP A 270 5.82 -10.36 -6.91
C TRP A 270 5.20 -9.00 -6.70
N HIS A 271 6.05 -8.02 -6.39
CA HIS A 271 5.66 -6.62 -6.33
C HIS A 271 6.63 -5.74 -7.12
N VAL A 272 6.13 -4.57 -7.53
CA VAL A 272 6.92 -3.56 -8.22
C VAL A 272 6.94 -2.28 -7.40
N HIS A 273 8.14 -1.75 -7.18
CA HIS A 273 8.31 -0.37 -6.73
C HIS A 273 8.56 0.51 -7.95
N HIS A 274 7.85 1.63 -8.05
CA HIS A 274 8.06 2.65 -9.07
C HIS A 274 8.71 3.89 -8.46
N PHE A 275 9.68 4.44 -9.18
CA PHE A 275 10.34 5.69 -8.84
C PHE A 275 10.35 6.62 -10.05
N SER A 276 10.06 7.88 -9.81
CA SER A 276 10.18 8.97 -10.78
C SER A 276 11.08 10.04 -10.20
N ASP A 277 12.15 10.41 -10.93
CA ASP A 277 13.13 11.42 -10.50
C ASP A 277 13.70 11.17 -9.08
N GLY A 278 13.89 9.89 -8.73
CA GLY A 278 14.44 9.45 -7.45
C GLY A 278 13.45 9.45 -6.28
N ARG A 279 12.17 9.76 -6.52
CA ARG A 279 11.09 9.67 -5.53
C ARG A 279 10.23 8.46 -5.82
N ILE A 280 9.81 7.77 -4.77
CA ILE A 280 8.89 6.66 -4.89
C ILE A 280 7.50 7.17 -5.28
N GLU A 281 6.86 6.51 -6.22
CA GLU A 281 5.51 6.80 -6.71
C GLU A 281 4.68 5.51 -6.71
N SER A 282 3.36 5.64 -6.72
CA SER A 282 2.47 4.49 -6.77
C SER A 282 2.63 3.74 -8.10
N ALA A 283 3.10 2.49 -8.01
CA ALA A 283 3.22 1.63 -9.19
C ALA A 283 1.85 1.25 -9.76
N GLU A 284 0.79 1.15 -8.94
CA GLU A 284 -0.57 0.75 -9.37
C GLU A 284 -1.18 1.71 -10.40
N GLN A 285 -0.86 3.00 -10.31
CA GLN A 285 -1.41 4.04 -11.20
C GLN A 285 -0.55 4.26 -12.45
N THR A 286 0.46 3.41 -12.68
CA THR A 286 1.35 3.54 -13.82
C THR A 286 0.84 2.69 -14.98
N PRO A 287 0.56 3.26 -16.18
CA PRO A 287 0.00 2.52 -17.30
C PRO A 287 0.76 1.25 -17.72
N ILE A 288 2.09 1.25 -17.61
CA ILE A 288 2.91 0.07 -17.92
C ILE A 288 2.74 -1.05 -16.88
N ILE A 289 2.52 -0.72 -15.61
CA ILE A 289 2.32 -1.71 -14.56
C ILE A 289 0.91 -2.28 -14.62
N GLU A 290 -0.09 -1.43 -14.88
CA GLU A 290 -1.47 -1.85 -15.13
C GLU A 290 -1.56 -2.85 -16.31
N ASP A 291 -1.00 -2.49 -17.47
CA ASP A 291 -0.96 -3.37 -18.66
C ASP A 291 -0.20 -4.68 -18.39
N MET A 292 0.95 -4.60 -17.71
CA MET A 292 1.72 -5.79 -17.32
C MET A 292 0.90 -6.73 -16.44
N THR A 293 0.16 -6.17 -15.49
CA THR A 293 -0.65 -6.91 -14.51
C THR A 293 -1.82 -7.60 -15.21
N GLU A 294 -2.57 -6.89 -16.05
CA GLU A 294 -3.66 -7.47 -16.84
C GLU A 294 -3.16 -8.63 -17.74
N LYS A 295 -2.02 -8.41 -18.42
CA LYS A 295 -1.42 -9.43 -19.31
C LYS A 295 -0.97 -10.67 -18.54
N ILE A 296 -0.33 -10.52 -17.38
CA ILE A 296 0.13 -11.67 -16.61
C ILE A 296 -1.05 -12.44 -16.01
N GLU A 297 -2.07 -11.75 -15.50
CA GLU A 297 -3.31 -12.38 -15.02
C GLU A 297 -4.02 -13.15 -16.14
N GLY A 298 -4.11 -12.58 -17.35
CA GLY A 298 -4.65 -13.28 -18.52
C GLY A 298 -3.89 -14.57 -18.86
N LYS A 299 -2.56 -14.57 -18.73
CA LYS A 299 -1.73 -15.77 -18.92
C LYS A 299 -2.00 -16.83 -17.86
N ILE A 300 -2.11 -16.42 -16.61
CA ILE A 300 -2.42 -17.30 -15.48
C ILE A 300 -3.77 -17.98 -15.70
N ASN A 301 -4.81 -17.21 -16.01
CA ASN A 301 -6.15 -17.73 -16.25
C ASN A 301 -6.16 -18.71 -17.43
N THR A 302 -5.49 -18.36 -18.53
CA THR A 302 -5.34 -19.26 -19.69
C THR A 302 -4.66 -20.58 -19.31
N TYR A 303 -3.63 -20.52 -18.47
CA TYR A 303 -2.92 -21.71 -18.01
C TYR A 303 -3.79 -22.61 -17.11
N GLN A 304 -4.54 -22.00 -16.18
CA GLN A 304 -5.49 -22.72 -15.33
C GLN A 304 -6.57 -23.43 -16.16
N ASP A 305 -7.11 -22.76 -17.19
CA ASP A 305 -8.04 -23.37 -18.13
C ASP A 305 -7.45 -24.56 -18.88
N ILE A 306 -6.19 -24.46 -19.33
CA ILE A 306 -5.48 -25.57 -19.98
C ILE A 306 -5.38 -26.76 -19.01
N ARG A 307 -5.04 -26.53 -17.74
CA ARG A 307 -4.96 -27.60 -16.72
C ARG A 307 -6.31 -28.25 -16.44
N LEU A 308 -7.38 -27.46 -16.28
CA LEU A 308 -8.73 -27.97 -16.07
C LEU A 308 -9.21 -28.81 -17.27
N ASN A 309 -8.94 -28.34 -18.48
CA ASN A 309 -9.26 -29.07 -19.70
C ASN A 309 -8.47 -30.39 -19.82
N LYS A 310 -7.19 -30.42 -19.44
CA LYS A 310 -6.39 -31.66 -19.39
C LYS A 310 -6.97 -32.67 -18.40
N GLN A 311 -7.32 -32.24 -17.20
CA GLN A 311 -7.92 -33.11 -16.19
C GLN A 311 -9.26 -33.69 -16.67
N THR A 312 -10.09 -32.86 -17.30
CA THR A 312 -11.38 -33.28 -17.86
C THR A 312 -11.19 -34.25 -19.01
N ALA A 313 -10.28 -33.96 -19.95
CA ALA A 313 -9.94 -34.86 -21.05
C ALA A 313 -9.39 -36.20 -20.53
N SER A 314 -8.53 -36.19 -19.51
CA SER A 314 -8.02 -37.41 -18.89
C SER A 314 -9.14 -38.25 -18.26
N LYS A 315 -10.08 -37.65 -17.53
CA LYS A 315 -11.25 -38.34 -16.98
C LYS A 315 -12.13 -38.93 -18.09
N PHE A 316 -12.30 -38.20 -19.20
CA PHE A 316 -13.08 -38.64 -20.34
C PHE A 316 -12.42 -39.82 -21.06
N VAL A 317 -11.10 -39.78 -21.26
CA VAL A 317 -10.31 -40.90 -21.79
C VAL A 317 -10.43 -42.13 -20.89
N THR A 318 -10.34 -41.97 -19.57
CA THR A 318 -10.51 -43.09 -18.63
C THR A 318 -11.91 -43.69 -18.70
N LEU A 319 -12.96 -42.86 -18.80
CA LEU A 319 -14.34 -43.33 -18.99
C LEU A 319 -14.47 -44.11 -20.29
N LEU A 320 -14.02 -43.56 -21.41
CA LEU A 320 -14.04 -44.24 -22.71
C LEU A 320 -13.24 -45.53 -22.69
N ALA A 321 -12.02 -45.52 -22.15
CA ALA A 321 -11.21 -46.72 -22.01
C ALA A 321 -11.94 -47.78 -21.16
N THR A 322 -12.63 -47.38 -20.09
CA THR A 322 -13.45 -48.29 -19.27
C THR A 322 -14.66 -48.84 -20.06
N PHE A 323 -15.38 -48.00 -20.81
CA PHE A 323 -16.49 -48.43 -21.67
C PHE A 323 -16.01 -49.37 -22.80
N PHE A 324 -14.88 -49.09 -23.43
CA PHE A 324 -14.29 -49.91 -24.48
C PHE A 324 -13.69 -51.22 -23.93
N SER A 325 -13.14 -51.21 -22.71
CA SER A 325 -12.53 -52.40 -22.08
C SER A 325 -13.56 -53.40 -21.56
N ILE A 326 -14.77 -52.97 -21.20
CA ILE A 326 -15.77 -53.83 -20.52
C ILE A 326 -16.73 -54.54 -21.50
N GLY A 327 -16.85 -54.15 -22.76
CA GLY A 327 -17.73 -54.92 -23.65
C GLY A 327 -17.83 -54.53 -25.12
N PHE A 328 -17.28 -53.39 -25.56
CA PHE A 328 -17.61 -52.90 -26.89
C PHE A 328 -17.00 -53.73 -28.03
N VAL A 329 -15.74 -54.17 -27.95
CA VAL A 329 -15.12 -54.92 -29.07
C VAL A 329 -15.77 -56.30 -29.26
N VAL A 330 -16.08 -57.00 -28.17
CA VAL A 330 -16.73 -58.32 -28.23
C VAL A 330 -18.21 -58.18 -28.63
N LEU A 331 -18.97 -57.27 -28.00
CA LEU A 331 -20.40 -57.10 -28.30
C LEU A 331 -20.65 -56.45 -29.67
N PHE A 332 -19.77 -55.58 -30.16
CA PHE A 332 -19.93 -54.93 -31.47
C PHE A 332 -19.64 -55.91 -32.62
N LEU A 333 -18.62 -56.77 -32.49
CA LEU A 333 -18.34 -57.83 -33.45
C LEU A 333 -19.45 -58.90 -33.45
N ASP A 334 -19.94 -59.29 -32.27
CA ASP A 334 -20.99 -60.30 -32.12
C ASP A 334 -22.37 -59.77 -32.59
N ARG A 335 -22.68 -58.50 -32.31
CA ARG A 335 -23.88 -57.81 -32.82
C ARG A 335 -23.81 -57.53 -34.31
N LEU A 336 -22.65 -57.22 -34.89
CA LEU A 336 -22.53 -57.08 -36.35
C LEU A 336 -22.76 -58.42 -37.06
N GLY A 337 -22.28 -59.52 -36.48
CA GLY A 337 -22.59 -60.88 -36.94
C GLY A 337 -24.10 -61.15 -36.95
N LEU A 338 -24.75 -60.92 -35.80
CA LEU A 338 -26.20 -61.14 -35.61
C LEU A 338 -27.10 -60.18 -36.42
N ILE A 339 -26.73 -58.90 -36.53
CA ILE A 339 -27.47 -57.91 -37.32
C ILE A 339 -27.30 -58.21 -38.82
N SER A 340 -26.11 -58.64 -39.25
CA SER A 340 -25.89 -59.05 -40.64
C SER A 340 -26.68 -60.30 -41.00
N SER A 341 -26.82 -61.27 -40.07
CA SER A 341 -27.58 -62.50 -40.33
C SER A 341 -29.09 -62.24 -40.35
N VAL A 342 -29.62 -61.50 -39.37
CA VAL A 342 -31.06 -61.18 -39.29
C VAL A 342 -31.51 -60.28 -40.45
N LEU A 343 -30.74 -59.26 -40.81
CA LEU A 343 -31.10 -58.38 -41.92
C LEU A 343 -30.97 -59.06 -43.30
N ARG A 344 -30.07 -60.05 -43.44
CA ARG A 344 -29.91 -60.84 -44.67
C ARG A 344 -31.01 -61.90 -44.83
N GLU A 345 -31.47 -62.49 -43.72
CA GLU A 345 -32.62 -63.41 -43.71
C GLU A 345 -33.96 -62.69 -43.93
N GLN A 346 -34.16 -61.52 -43.32
CA GLN A 346 -35.49 -60.91 -43.24
C GLN A 346 -35.82 -59.97 -44.41
N PHE A 347 -34.83 -59.42 -45.13
CA PHE A 347 -35.07 -58.42 -46.18
C PHE A 347 -34.56 -58.77 -47.59
N GLN A 348 -33.83 -59.87 -47.79
CA GLN A 348 -33.20 -60.22 -49.10
C GLN A 348 -32.49 -59.02 -49.79
N LEU A 349 -31.96 -58.07 -49.01
CA LEU A 349 -31.38 -56.83 -49.53
C LEU A 349 -29.92 -57.08 -49.95
N GLY A 350 -29.73 -57.46 -51.22
CA GLY A 350 -28.42 -57.74 -51.82
C GLY A 350 -27.51 -56.52 -52.08
N GLY A 351 -27.77 -55.33 -51.53
CA GLY A 351 -26.93 -54.15 -51.83
C GLY A 351 -27.02 -52.95 -50.88
N SER A 352 -28.10 -52.76 -50.11
CA SER A 352 -28.26 -51.58 -49.25
C SER A 352 -27.60 -51.70 -47.87
N LEU A 353 -27.40 -52.92 -47.35
CA LEU A 353 -26.72 -53.15 -46.07
C LEU A 353 -25.27 -52.68 -46.06
N HIS A 354 -24.56 -52.87 -47.17
CA HIS A 354 -23.17 -52.42 -47.30
C HIS A 354 -23.07 -50.89 -47.27
N LEU A 355 -24.05 -50.18 -47.85
CA LEU A 355 -24.11 -48.71 -47.81
C LEU A 355 -24.41 -48.19 -46.39
N ILE A 356 -25.33 -48.82 -45.66
CA ILE A 356 -25.65 -48.45 -44.27
C ILE A 356 -24.45 -48.74 -43.36
N ALA A 357 -23.83 -49.90 -43.49
CA ALA A 357 -22.64 -50.27 -42.73
C ALA A 357 -21.44 -49.35 -43.05
N PHE A 358 -21.25 -48.98 -44.32
CA PHE A 358 -20.22 -48.02 -44.74
C PHE A 358 -20.50 -46.62 -44.18
N GLY A 359 -21.76 -46.17 -44.18
CA GLY A 359 -22.17 -44.90 -43.57
C GLY A 359 -21.93 -44.85 -42.06
N LEU A 360 -22.22 -45.94 -41.33
CA LEU A 360 -21.90 -46.06 -39.90
C LEU A 360 -20.39 -46.05 -39.65
N LEU A 361 -19.60 -46.74 -40.48
CA LEU A 361 -18.14 -46.72 -40.40
C LEU A 361 -17.56 -45.31 -40.58
N ILE A 362 -18.08 -44.53 -41.53
CA ILE A 362 -17.69 -43.13 -41.72
C ILE A 362 -18.06 -42.30 -40.51
N PHE A 363 -19.27 -42.47 -39.97
CA PHE A 363 -19.71 -41.75 -38.77
C PHE A 363 -18.84 -42.07 -37.56
N ASP A 364 -18.52 -43.36 -37.33
CA ASP A 364 -17.63 -43.80 -36.25
C ASP A 364 -16.22 -43.24 -36.42
N ALA A 365 -15.70 -43.21 -37.66
CA ALA A 365 -14.40 -42.61 -37.95
C ALA A 365 -14.39 -41.10 -37.66
N LEU A 366 -15.44 -40.36 -38.05
CA LEU A 366 -15.58 -38.94 -37.76
C LEU A 366 -15.73 -38.67 -36.26
N ALA A 367 -16.51 -39.49 -35.56
CA ALA A 367 -16.66 -39.42 -34.11
C ALA A 367 -15.32 -39.69 -33.40
N ALA A 368 -14.54 -40.67 -33.86
CA ALA A 368 -13.21 -40.97 -33.32
C ALA A 368 -12.23 -39.81 -33.57
N ILE A 369 -12.25 -39.18 -34.74
CA ILE A 369 -11.42 -38.01 -35.04
C ILE A 369 -11.83 -36.81 -34.17
N ALA A 370 -13.12 -36.52 -34.06
CA ALA A 370 -13.62 -35.43 -33.21
C ALA A 370 -13.24 -35.66 -31.73
N LEU A 371 -13.37 -36.90 -31.27
CA LEU A 371 -12.97 -37.31 -29.94
C LEU A 371 -11.46 -37.16 -29.72
N ALA A 372 -10.65 -37.65 -30.65
CA ALA A 372 -9.20 -37.50 -30.60
C ALA A 372 -8.82 -36.01 -30.54
N ALA A 373 -9.44 -35.16 -31.37
CA ALA A 373 -9.21 -33.73 -31.37
C ALA A 373 -9.57 -33.07 -30.02
N VAL A 374 -10.71 -33.43 -29.41
CA VAL A 374 -11.11 -32.90 -28.09
C VAL A 374 -10.13 -33.33 -27.00
N VAL A 375 -9.65 -34.58 -27.04
CA VAL A 375 -8.71 -35.13 -26.07
C VAL A 375 -7.30 -34.56 -26.23
N THR A 376 -6.81 -34.38 -27.46
CA THR A 376 -5.45 -33.90 -27.72
C THR A 376 -5.33 -32.38 -27.64
N ARG A 377 -6.40 -31.63 -27.92
CA ARG A 377 -6.42 -30.15 -27.88
C ARG A 377 -5.79 -29.55 -26.62
N PRO A 378 -6.13 -29.95 -25.39
CA PRO A 378 -5.54 -29.35 -24.19
C PRO A 378 -4.03 -29.64 -24.05
N TYR A 379 -3.54 -30.79 -24.53
CA TYR A 379 -2.10 -31.09 -24.54
C TYR A 379 -1.34 -30.27 -25.58
N VAL A 380 -1.93 -30.07 -26.76
CA VAL A 380 -1.35 -29.18 -27.78
C VAL A 380 -1.33 -27.73 -27.30
N ARG A 381 -2.41 -27.25 -26.68
CA ARG A 381 -2.46 -25.89 -26.12
C ARG A 381 -1.41 -25.67 -25.04
N ASP A 382 -1.18 -26.65 -24.19
CA ASP A 382 -0.12 -26.59 -23.18
C ASP A 382 1.28 -26.59 -23.78
N ALA A 383 1.54 -27.44 -24.77
CA ALA A 383 2.85 -27.48 -25.45
C ALA A 383 3.18 -26.18 -26.20
N LEU A 384 2.14 -25.46 -26.65
CA LEU A 384 2.28 -24.16 -27.32
C LEU A 384 2.16 -22.97 -26.35
N PHE A 385 1.85 -23.21 -25.08
CA PHE A 385 1.66 -22.14 -24.11
C PHE A 385 3.00 -21.46 -23.80
N SER A 386 3.02 -20.13 -23.90
CA SER A 386 4.17 -19.31 -23.57
C SER A 386 3.79 -18.26 -22.54
N TRP A 387 4.67 -18.10 -21.55
CA TRP A 387 4.59 -17.06 -20.54
C TRP A 387 4.92 -15.67 -21.08
N LYS A 388 5.45 -15.57 -22.31
CA LYS A 388 5.76 -14.29 -22.95
C LYS A 388 4.49 -13.41 -23.04
N ILE A 389 4.56 -12.20 -22.50
CA ILE A 389 3.57 -11.15 -22.66
C ILE A 389 4.04 -10.14 -23.72
N GLU A 390 3.10 -9.48 -24.40
CA GLU A 390 3.40 -8.49 -25.43
C GLU A 390 3.88 -7.19 -24.78
N PRO A 391 4.83 -6.44 -25.39
CA PRO A 391 5.34 -5.20 -24.82
C PRO A 391 4.25 -4.13 -24.66
N PHE A 392 4.57 -3.10 -23.88
CA PHE A 392 3.69 -1.96 -23.67
C PHE A 392 3.69 -1.04 -24.90
N ASP A 393 2.53 -0.87 -25.53
CA ASP A 393 2.33 -0.04 -26.73
C ASP A 393 1.80 1.38 -26.39
N GLY A 394 2.17 1.92 -25.23
CA GLY A 394 1.73 3.25 -24.78
C GLY A 394 2.36 4.40 -25.57
N ASP A 395 1.65 4.84 -26.60
CA ASP A 395 1.76 6.10 -27.37
C ASP A 395 3.18 6.66 -27.64
N ASP A 396 3.79 6.14 -28.71
CA ASP A 396 4.71 6.88 -29.61
C ASP A 396 3.93 7.92 -30.45
N ARG A 397 3.06 8.72 -29.81
CA ARG A 397 2.25 9.77 -30.45
C ARG A 397 2.53 11.15 -29.87
N THR A 398 3.81 11.52 -29.79
CA THR A 398 4.23 12.93 -29.74
C THR A 398 5.51 13.13 -30.56
N THR A 399 5.35 13.06 -31.88
CA THR A 399 6.19 13.82 -32.82
C THR A 399 5.36 14.82 -33.59
#